data_AF-A0A5C6D7D4-F1
#
_entry.id   AF-A0A5C6D7D4-F1
#
_cell.length_a   1.000
_cell.length_b   1.000
_cell.length_c   1.000
_cell.angle_alpha   90.00
_cell.angle_beta   90.00
_cell.angle_gamma   90.00
#
_symmetry.space_group_name_H-M   'P 1'
#
loop_
_entity.id
_entity.type
_entity.pdbx_description
1 polymer ?
#
loop_
_entity_poly.entity_id
_entity_poly.type
_entity_poly.pdbx_seq_one_letter_code
_entity_poly.pdbx_strand_id
1 'polypeptide(L)' 'MLKKKELTKILYKALDCEEEANTEFYAYTIKSLKYYKWLSGDKRERVEGIIKKLGGDSLRHKGMIEDLIQKVEESEKNVF' A
#
# COMPACT_ATOMS: atom_id res chain seq x y z
N MET A 1 5.03 18.51 -17.93
CA MET A 1 3.65 18.85 -17.55
C MET A 1 2.78 17.67 -17.93
N LEU A 2 2.24 16.98 -16.93
CA LEU A 2 1.52 15.73 -17.06
C LEU A 2 0.04 16.02 -17.31
N LYS A 3 -0.59 15.32 -18.26
CA LYS A 3 -2.02 15.50 -18.50
C LYS A 3 -2.82 14.92 -17.33
N LYS A 4 -3.94 15.55 -16.95
CA LYS A 4 -4.84 15.06 -15.89
C LYS A 4 -5.18 13.58 -16.07
N LYS A 5 -5.56 13.16 -17.28
CA LYS A 5 -5.86 11.75 -17.61
C LYS A 5 -4.69 10.79 -17.35
N GLU A 6 -3.46 11.22 -17.65
CA GLU A 6 -2.25 10.40 -17.44
C GLU A 6 -1.93 10.31 -15.95
N LEU A 7 -2.03 11.43 -15.22
CA LEU A 7 -1.87 11.48 -13.78
C LEU A 7 -2.89 10.56 -13.07
N THR A 8 -4.17 10.68 -13.39
CA THR A 8 -5.24 9.85 -12.81
C THR A 8 -4.97 8.35 -13.03
N LYS A 9 -4.50 7.97 -14.22
CA LYS A 9 -4.13 6.57 -14.51
C LYS A 9 -2.97 6.08 -13.64
N ILE A 10 -1.95 6.92 -13.43
CA ILE A 10 -0.81 6.58 -12.58
C ILE A 10 -1.26 6.43 -11.13
N LEU A 11 -2.13 7.33 -10.65
CA LEU A 11 -2.66 7.30 -9.29
C LEU A 11 -3.51 6.06 -9.02
N TYR A 12 -4.43 5.70 -9.91
CA TYR A 12 -5.20 4.46 -9.76
C TYR A 12 -4.31 3.22 -9.79
N LYS A 13 -3.29 3.18 -10.65
CA LYS A 13 -2.33 2.07 -10.62
C LYS A 13 -1.58 1.99 -9.28
N ALA A 14 -1.19 3.13 -8.72
CA ALA A 14 -0.54 3.16 -7.41
C ALA A 14 -1.50 2.69 -6.30
N LEU A 15 -2.78 3.06 -6.38
CA LEU A 15 -3.83 2.61 -5.47
C LEU A 15 -3.98 1.09 -5.52
N ASP A 16 -4.12 0.51 -6.72
CA ASP A 16 -4.24 -0.94 -6.93
C ASP A 16 -3.04 -1.69 -6.30
N CYS A 17 -1.82 -1.16 -6.48
CA CYS A 17 -0.63 -1.77 -5.88
C CYS A 17 -0.64 -1.76 -4.34
N GLU A 18 -1.12 -0.68 -3.71
CA GLU A 18 -1.24 -0.62 -2.24
C GLU A 18 -2.34 -1.56 -1.71
N GLU A 19 -3.43 -1.75 -2.46
CA GLU A 19 -4.49 -2.71 -2.12
C GLU A 19 -4.01 -4.16 -2.22
N GLU A 20 -3.31 -4.49 -3.30
CA GLU A 20 -2.71 -5.81 -3.52
C GLU A 20 -1.67 -6.12 -2.44
N ALA A 21 -0.77 -5.18 -2.13
CA ALA A 21 0.23 -5.36 -1.08
C ALA A 21 -0.39 -5.62 0.31
N ASN A 22 -1.45 -4.88 0.67
CA ASN A 22 -2.17 -5.10 1.93
C ASN A 22 -2.85 -6.46 2.01
N THR A 23 -3.52 -6.86 0.93
CA THR A 23 -4.34 -8.08 0.91
C THR A 23 -3.49 -9.33 0.77
N GLU A 24 -2.61 -9.34 -0.23
CA GLU A 24 -1.88 -10.53 -0.67
C GLU A 24 -0.56 -10.71 0.08
N PHE A 25 0.12 -9.62 0.43
CA PHE A 25 1.45 -9.72 1.04
C PHE A 25 1.41 -9.59 2.55
N TYR A 26 1.00 -8.45 3.10
CA TYR A 26 1.12 -8.21 4.54
C TYR A 26 0.21 -9.12 5.37
N ALA A 27 -1.06 -9.24 5.01
CA ALA A 27 -2.01 -10.08 5.76
C ALA A 27 -1.66 -11.58 5.67
N TYR A 28 -1.30 -12.07 4.49
CA TYR A 28 -0.91 -13.47 4.29
C TYR A 28 0.42 -13.80 4.97
N THR A 29 1.42 -12.92 4.85
CA THR A 29 2.74 -13.16 5.42
C THR A 29 2.65 -13.24 6.94
N ILE A 30 1.94 -12.32 7.61
CA ILE A 30 1.70 -12.39 9.07
C ILE A 30 1.07 -13.73 9.47
N LYS A 31 0.02 -14.16 8.76
CA LYS A 31 -0.67 -15.44 9.05
C LYS A 31 0.22 -16.66 8.84
N SER A 32 1.18 -16.59 7.92
CA SER A 32 2.07 -17.71 7.57
C SER A 32 3.33 -17.80 8.43
N LEU A 33 3.71 -16.75 9.18
CA LEU A 33 4.91 -16.75 10.03
C LEU A 33 4.99 -17.93 11.02
N LYS A 34 3.83 -18.42 11.49
CA LYS A 34 3.76 -19.59 12.38
C LYS A 34 4.30 -20.89 11.75
N TYR A 35 4.31 -20.98 10.43
CA TYR A 35 4.81 -22.14 9.68
C TYR A 35 6.31 -22.07 9.40
N TYR A 36 6.97 -20.95 9.68
CA TYR A 36 8.39 -20.77 9.37
C TYR A 36 9.21 -21.43 10.48
N LYS A 37 9.47 -22.73 10.30
CA LYS A 37 10.18 -23.59 11.28
C LYS A 37 11.61 -23.12 11.59
N TRP A 38 12.21 -22.32 10.71
CA TRP A 38 13.55 -21.76 10.87
C TRP A 38 13.58 -20.46 11.70
N LEU A 39 12.42 -19.87 12.02
CA LEU A 39 12.31 -18.69 12.88
C LEU A 39 12.11 -19.13 14.34
N SER A 40 13.06 -18.78 15.19
CA SER A 40 12.88 -18.78 16.65
C SER A 40 11.81 -17.76 17.06
N GLY A 41 11.23 -17.91 18.26
CA GLY A 41 10.12 -17.08 18.72
C GLY A 41 10.42 -15.57 18.71
N ASP A 42 11.59 -15.19 19.21
CA ASP A 42 12.09 -13.80 19.23
C ASP A 42 12.25 -13.21 17.81
N LYS A 43 12.76 -14.00 16.87
CA LYS A 43 12.90 -13.57 15.47
C LYS A 43 11.54 -13.46 14.78
N ARG A 44 10.61 -14.36 15.10
CA ARG A 44 9.25 -14.33 14.58
C ARG A 44 8.52 -13.06 15.00
N GLU A 45 8.58 -12.69 16.28
CA GLU A 45 7.99 -11.45 16.80
C GLU A 45 8.56 -10.21 16.12
N ARG A 46 9.89 -10.16 15.92
CA ARG A 46 10.55 -9.07 15.19
C ARG A 46 10.05 -8.95 13.76
N VAL A 47 9.98 -10.06 13.04
CA VAL A 47 9.49 -10.08 11.65
C VAL A 47 8.02 -9.66 11.59
N GLU A 48 7.19 -10.17 12.50
CA GLU A 48 5.78 -9.79 12.59
C GLU A 48 5.61 -8.27 12.83
N GLY A 49 6.43 -7.69 13.72
CA GLY A 49 6.43 -6.25 13.98
C GLY A 49 6.79 -5.43 12.76
N ILE A 50 7.80 -5.85 11.97
CA ILE A 50 8.18 -5.19 10.73
C ILE A 50 7.04 -5.24 9.71
N ILE A 51 6.45 -6.42 9.50
CA ILE A 51 5.39 -6.61 8.51
C ILE A 51 4.13 -5.82 8.90
N LYS A 52 3.76 -5.81 10.19
CA LYS A 52 2.66 -4.97 10.70
C LYS A 52 2.91 -3.49 10.44
N LYS A 53 4.13 -3.01 10.64
CA LYS A 53 4.49 -1.62 10.35
C LYS A 53 4.35 -1.31 8.86
N LEU A 54 4.88 -2.16 7.99
CA LEU A 54 4.79 -1.99 6.54
C LEU A 54 3.34 -2.01 6.05
N GLY A 55 2.49 -2.91 6.57
CA GLY A 55 1.05 -2.91 6.26
C GLY A 55 0.35 -1.64 6.76
N GLY A 56 0.71 -1.15 7.95
CA GLY A 56 0.21 0.13 8.45
C GLY A 56 0.60 1.31 7.56
N ASP A 57 1.84 1.36 7.09
CA ASP A 57 2.33 2.43 6.20
C ASP A 57 1.65 2.34 4.82
N SER A 58 1.46 1.13 4.28
CA SER A 58 0.73 0.89 3.03
C SER A 58 -0.73 1.35 3.10
N LEU A 59 -1.43 1.09 4.22
CA LEU A 59 -2.78 1.63 4.44
C LEU A 59 -2.82 3.16 4.47
N ARG A 60 -1.79 3.81 5.04
CA ARG A 60 -1.71 5.29 5.00
C ARG A 60 -1.45 5.80 3.59
N HIS A 61 -0.56 5.15 2.84
CA HIS A 61 -0.30 5.52 1.44
C HIS A 61 -1.56 5.40 0.59
N LYS A 62 -2.32 4.32 0.77
CA LYS A 62 -3.63 4.15 0.13
C LYS A 62 -4.52 5.38 0.36
N GLY A 63 -4.74 5.77 1.61
CA GLY A 63 -5.58 6.94 1.93
C GLY A 63 -5.04 8.25 1.31
N MET A 64 -3.72 8.45 1.31
CA MET A 64 -3.11 9.62 0.66
C MET A 64 -3.32 9.63 -0.86
N ILE A 65 -3.29 8.47 -1.50
CA ILE A 65 -3.54 8.32 -2.94
C ILE A 65 -5.02 8.59 -3.25
N GLU A 66 -5.95 8.05 -2.46
CA GLU A 66 -7.39 8.31 -2.58
C GLU A 66 -7.70 9.81 -2.49
N ASP A 67 -7.17 10.50 -1.47
CA ASP A 67 -7.31 11.95 -1.30
C ASP A 67 -6.75 12.73 -2.50
N LEU A 68 -5.63 12.27 -3.06
CA LEU A 68 -4.99 12.92 -4.20
C LEU A 68 -5.80 12.72 -5.49
N ILE A 69 -6.34 11.52 -5.71
CA ILE A 69 -7.24 11.23 -6.83
C ILE A 69 -8.44 12.17 -6.78
N GLN A 70 -9.11 12.26 -5.63
CA GLN A 70 -10.27 13.13 -5.45
C GLN A 70 -9.94 14.58 -5.81
N LYS A 71 -8.83 15.13 -5.29
CA LYS A 71 -8.40 16.51 -5.60
C LYS A 71 -8.08 16.72 -7.08
N VAL A 72 -7.47 15.72 -7.74
CA VAL A 72 -7.18 15.79 -9.18
C VAL A 72 -8.48 15.78 -9.99
N GLU A 73 -9.44 14.94 -9.61
CA GLU A 73 -10.75 14.83 -10.27
C GLU A 73 -11.59 16.10 -10.14
N GLU A 74 -11.65 16.69 -8.94
CA GLU A 74 -12.35 17.95 -8.65
C GLU A 74 -11.70 19.17 -9.31
N SER A 75 -10.41 19.10 -9.64
CA SER A 75 -9.70 20.23 -10.24
C SER A 75 -10.16 20.53 -11.66
N GLU A 76 -10.38 21.81 -11.96
CA GLU A 76 -10.65 22.29 -13.33
C GLU A 76 -9.40 22.29 -14.23
N LYS A 77 -8.20 22.01 -13.68
CA LYS A 77 -6.95 21.96 -14.45
C LYS A 77 -6.88 20.68 -15.27
N ASN A 78 -6.51 20.83 -16.55
CA ASN A 78 -6.26 19.70 -17.44
C ASN A 78 -4.81 19.18 -17.40
N VAL A 79 -3.93 19.86 -16.67
CA VAL A 79 -2.49 19.62 -16.63
C VAL A 79 -1.92 19.90 -15.23
N PHE A 80 -0.91 19.11 -14.84
CA PHE A 80 -0.24 19.14 -13.53
C PHE A 80 1.29 19.02 -13.67
#